data_AF-A0A1G4TS80-F1
#
_entry.id   AF-A0A1G4TS80-F1
#
_cell.length_a   1.000
_cell.length_b   1.000
_cell.length_c   1.000
_cell.angle_alpha   90.00
_cell.angle_beta   90.00
_cell.angle_gamma   90.00
#
_symmetry.space_group_name_H-M   'P 1'
#
loop_
_entity.id
_entity.type
_entity.pdbx_description
1 polymer ?
#
loop_
_entity_poly.entity_id
_entity_poly.type
_entity_poly.pdbx_seq_one_letter_code
_entity_poly.pdbx_strand_id
1 'polypeptide(L)' 'MIDDVRQAAHDYHCHPEPITLTDINGVVHAERNTPMLPDMRRFAHRTDARKLAEVFLGLSAPAEFKPDG' A
#
# COMPACT_ATOMS: atom_id res chain seq x y z
N MET A 1 25.92 -15.91 -2.67
CA MET A 1 24.74 -16.47 -1.97
C MET A 1 24.21 -15.54 -0.88
N ILE A 2 24.99 -15.15 0.15
CA ILE A 2 24.51 -14.18 1.16
C ILE A 2 24.61 -12.73 0.66
N ASP A 3 25.63 -12.42 -0.13
CA ASP A 3 25.79 -11.10 -0.76
C ASP A 3 24.70 -10.82 -1.80
N ASP A 4 24.23 -11.83 -2.53
CA ASP A 4 23.08 -11.73 -3.46
C ASP A 4 21.80 -11.29 -2.76
N VAL A 5 21.51 -11.81 -1.57
CA VAL A 5 20.27 -11.46 -0.83
C VAL A 5 20.35 -10.02 -0.31
N ARG A 6 21.53 -9.59 0.13
CA ARG A 6 21.76 -8.19 0.53
C ARG A 6 21.71 -7.23 -0.64
N GLN A 7 22.31 -7.61 -1.78
CA GLN A 7 22.27 -6.82 -3.00
C GLN A 7 20.83 -6.75 -3.54
N ALA A 8 20.12 -7.87 -3.60
CA ALA A 8 18.70 -7.88 -3.97
C ALA A 8 17.85 -7.02 -3.02
N ALA A 9 18.08 -7.05 -1.70
CA ALA A 9 17.36 -6.19 -0.76
C ALA A 9 17.69 -4.69 -0.92
N HIS A 10 18.91 -4.36 -1.33
CA HIS A 10 19.32 -2.98 -1.67
C HIS A 10 18.73 -2.52 -3.02
N ASP A 11 18.64 -3.43 -3.99
CA ASP A 11 18.07 -3.21 -5.32
C ASP A 11 16.52 -3.24 -5.30
N TYR A 12 15.93 -3.90 -4.29
CA TYR A 12 14.53 -3.72 -3.86
C TYR A 12 14.38 -2.36 -3.16
N HIS A 13 14.76 -1.30 -3.86
CA HIS A 13 14.13 -0.02 -3.67
C HIS A 13 12.66 -0.25 -4.04
N CYS A 14 11.82 -0.49 -3.02
CA CYS A 14 10.38 -0.55 -3.18
C CYS A 14 9.95 0.82 -3.71
N HIS A 15 9.91 0.97 -5.03
CA HIS A 15 9.13 2.01 -5.68
C HIS A 15 7.70 1.75 -5.23
N PRO A 16 7.08 2.62 -4.43
CA PRO A 16 5.75 2.37 -3.86
C PRO A 16 4.64 2.50 -4.91
N GLU A 17 4.96 2.86 -6.14
CA GLU A 17 4.01 3.04 -7.25
C GLU A 17 3.13 1.81 -7.56
N PRO A 18 3.57 0.54 -7.45
CA PRO A 18 2.70 -0.62 -7.56
C PRO A 18 2.02 -0.99 -6.22
N ILE A 19 2.33 -0.32 -5.10
CA ILE A 19 1.79 -0.63 -3.77
C ILE A 19 0.84 0.46 -3.31
N THR A 20 -0.46 0.14 -3.30
CA THR A 20 -1.49 1.02 -2.74
C THR A 20 -1.77 0.68 -1.28
N LEU A 21 -1.86 1.69 -0.41
CA LEU A 21 -2.27 1.53 0.99
C LEU A 21 -3.72 1.97 1.18
N THR A 22 -4.48 1.24 2.00
CA THR A 22 -5.84 1.61 2.41
C THR A 22 -5.92 1.80 3.92
N ASP A 23 -6.67 2.81 4.36
CA ASP A 23 -7.06 3.02 5.76
C ASP A 23 -8.59 3.07 5.89
N ILE A 24 -9.12 3.44 7.07
CA ILE A 24 -10.56 3.54 7.33
C ILE A 24 -11.29 4.54 6.42
N ASN A 25 -10.57 5.52 5.86
CA ASN A 25 -11.07 6.51 4.91
C ASN A 25 -10.87 6.07 3.45
N GLY A 26 -10.42 4.84 3.20
CA GLY A 26 -10.19 4.30 1.86
C GLY A 26 -8.74 4.43 1.39
N VAL A 27 -8.57 4.62 0.08
CA VAL A 27 -7.25 4.61 -0.57
C VAL A 27 -6.43 5.84 -0.18
N VAL A 28 -5.16 5.63 0.17
CA VAL A 28 -4.15 6.69 0.31
C VAL A 28 -3.67 7.08 -1.10
N HIS A 29 -3.96 8.30 -1.55
CA HIS A 29 -3.49 8.84 -2.82
C HIS A 29 -3.14 10.34 -2.72
N ALA A 30 -2.36 10.85 -3.67
CA ALA A 30 -1.82 12.22 -3.66
C ALA A 30 -2.90 13.32 -3.52
N GLU A 31 -4.06 13.09 -4.14
CA GLU A 31 -5.15 14.05 -4.27
C GLU A 31 -6.24 13.88 -3.18
N ARG A 32 -5.99 13.09 -2.12
CA ARG A 32 -7.00 12.83 -1.08
C ARG A 32 -7.13 14.04 -0.15
N ASN A 33 -8.36 14.33 0.28
CA ASN A 33 -8.67 15.47 1.16
C ASN A 33 -8.64 15.12 2.66
N THR A 34 -8.29 13.88 3.03
CA THR A 34 -8.25 13.42 4.42
C THR A 34 -6.82 13.45 4.98
N PRO A 35 -6.64 13.81 6.27
CA PRO A 35 -5.32 13.83 6.90
C PRO A 35 -4.59 12.49 6.79
N MET A 36 -3.27 12.55 6.61
CA MET A 36 -2.38 11.38 6.53
C MET A 36 -1.36 11.39 7.65
N LEU A 37 -1.09 10.22 8.23
CA LEU A 37 0.09 10.03 9.06
C LEU A 37 1.36 10.19 8.20
N PRO A 38 2.49 10.67 8.77
CA PRO A 38 3.72 10.88 8.01
C PRO A 38 4.19 9.65 7.23
N ASP A 39 4.09 8.46 7.83
CA ASP A 39 4.52 7.20 7.20
C ASP A 39 3.65 6.78 6.00
N MET A 40 2.40 7.26 5.92
CA MET A 40 1.50 6.95 4.82
C MET A 40 1.85 7.74 3.55
N ARG A 41 2.55 8.87 3.68
CA ARG A 41 2.81 9.78 2.56
C ARG A 41 3.63 9.14 1.44
N ARG A 42 4.49 8.16 1.76
CA ARG A 42 5.26 7.41 0.75
C ARG A 42 4.37 6.58 -0.20
N PHE A 43 3.14 6.27 0.21
CA PHE A 43 2.16 5.55 -0.61
C PHE A 43 1.18 6.49 -1.34
N ALA A 44 1.24 7.80 -1.08
CA ALA A 44 0.33 8.79 -1.66
C ALA A 44 0.79 9.23 -3.07
N HIS A 45 0.98 8.28 -3.98
CA HIS A 45 1.23 8.57 -5.39
C HIS A 45 -0.08 8.87 -6.15
N ARG A 46 0.03 9.38 -7.38
CA ARG A 46 -1.14 9.59 -8.25
C ARG A 46 -1.60 8.24 -8.77
N THR A 47 -2.86 7.90 -8.51
CA THR A 47 -3.46 6.62 -8.93
C THR A 47 -4.96 6.79 -9.13
N ASP A 48 -5.53 6.01 -10.05
CA ASP A 48 -6.97 5.88 -10.27
C ASP A 48 -7.58 4.72 -9.46
N ALA A 49 -6.76 4.00 -8.68
CA ALA A 49 -7.25 2.97 -7.78
C ALA A 49 -8.21 3.57 -6.74
N ARG A 50 -9.44 3.05 -6.71
CA ARG A 50 -10.47 3.42 -5.71
C ARG A 50 -11.01 2.21 -4.96
N LYS A 51 -10.54 1.00 -5.29
CA LYS A 51 -10.96 -0.28 -4.74
C LYS A 51 -9.72 -1.15 -4.44
N LEU A 52 -9.92 -2.19 -3.63
CA LEU A 52 -8.93 -3.21 -3.36
C LEU A 52 -8.48 -3.90 -4.66
N ALA A 53 -7.16 -4.16 -4.77
CA ALA A 53 -6.55 -4.83 -5.91
C ALA A 53 -6.68 -6.37 -5.81
N GLU A 54 -6.31 -7.07 -6.88
CA GLU A 54 -6.34 -8.54 -6.97
C GLU A 54 -5.50 -9.24 -5.90
N VAL A 55 -4.39 -8.61 -5.49
CA VAL A 55 -3.54 -9.08 -4.39
C VAL A 55 -3.65 -8.10 -3.24
N PHE A 56 -4.15 -8.58 -2.10
CA PHE A 56 -4.31 -7.82 -0.88
C PHE A 56 -3.65 -8.52 0.30
N LEU A 57 -2.93 -7.75 1.13
CA LEU A 57 -2.42 -8.20 2.41
C LEU A 57 -3.20 -7.50 3.53
N GLY A 58 -4.12 -8.24 4.15
CA GLY A 58 -4.92 -7.75 5.27
C GLY A 58 -4.11 -7.66 6.56
N LEU A 59 -3.73 -6.44 6.95
CA LEU A 59 -3.10 -6.14 8.25
C LEU A 59 -4.09 -5.45 9.23
N SER A 60 -5.37 -5.47 8.91
CA SER A 60 -6.45 -4.87 9.70
C SER A 60 -6.91 -5.76 10.85
N ALA A 61 -7.84 -5.25 11.66
CA ALA A 61 -8.53 -6.06 12.67
C ALA A 61 -9.25 -7.27 12.03
N PRO A 62 -9.53 -8.33 12.81
CA PRO A 62 -10.29 -9.48 12.33
C PRO A 62 -11.62 -9.07 11.69
N ALA A 63 -12.03 -9.78 10.63
CA ALA A 63 -13.33 -9.66 9.93
C ALA A 63 -13.59 -8.37 9.11
N GLU A 64 -12.57 -7.54 8.88
CA GLU A 64 -12.70 -6.34 8.02
C GLU A 64 -12.76 -6.68 6.52
N PHE A 65 -12.22 -7.83 6.11
CA PHE A 65 -12.38 -8.33 4.74
C PHE A 65 -13.72 -9.05 4.62
N LYS A 66 -14.69 -8.40 3.97
CA LYS A 66 -16.01 -8.97 3.72
C LYS A 66 -16.07 -9.54 2.30
N PRO A 67 -16.68 -10.73 2.10
CA PRO A 67 -16.94 -11.21 0.76
C PRO A 67 -17.86 -10.24 0.03
N ASP A 68 -17.64 -10.06 -1.27
CA ASP A 68 -18.61 -9.38 -2.12
C ASP A 68 -19.91 -10.20 -2.10
N GLY A 69 -21.02 -9.50 -1.84
CA GLY A 69 -22.37 -10.08 -1.79
C GLY A 69 -22.93 -10.43 -3.17
#